data_AF-A0A2S5R8J0-F1
#
_entry.id   AF-A0A2S5R8J0-F1
#
_cell.length_a   1.000
_cell.length_b   1.000
_cell.length_c   1.000
_cell.angle_alpha   90.00
_cell.angle_beta   90.00
_cell.angle_gamma   90.00
#
_symmetry.space_group_name_H-M   'P 1'
#
loop_
_entity.id
_entity.type
_entity.pdbx_description
1 polymer ?
#
loop_
_entity_poly.entity_id
_entity_poly.type
_entity_poly.pdbx_seq_one_letter_code
_entity_poly.pdbx_strand_id
1 'polypeptide(L)' 'MKSKEYLKTLISMSPQELSNEFYGLLRQRAGFCFTKKDPQTKALPHQIRVVRRNIARLKMIMTQRQKGR' A
#
# COMPACT_ATOMS: atom_id res chain seq x y z
N MET A 1 -9.58 7.75 -2.98
CA MET A 1 -9.39 7.05 -4.27
C MET A 1 -10.27 5.82 -4.35
N LYS A 2 -10.92 5.60 -5.49
CA LYS A 2 -11.65 4.35 -5.72
C LYS A 2 -10.63 3.23 -5.97
N SER A 3 -10.92 2.04 -5.44
CA SER A 3 -9.99 0.89 -5.48
C SER A 3 -9.52 0.49 -6.88
N LYS A 4 -10.30 0.78 -7.93
CA LYS A 4 -9.98 0.42 -9.33
C LYS A 4 -8.94 1.36 -9.95
N GLU A 5 -8.99 2.64 -9.61
CA GLU A 5 -8.04 3.65 -10.10
C GLU A 5 -6.62 3.35 -9.61
N TYR A 6 -6.49 3.01 -8.33
CA TYR A 6 -5.21 2.64 -7.74
C TYR A 6 -4.59 1.40 -8.41
N LEU A 7 -5.41 0.41 -8.78
CA LEU A 7 -4.89 -0.79 -9.43
C LEU A 7 -4.39 -0.47 -10.86
N LYS A 8 -5.07 0.41 -11.58
CA LYS A 8 -4.60 0.91 -12.89
C LYS A 8 -3.28 1.64 -12.78
N THR A 9 -3.10 2.50 -11.76
CA THR A 9 -1.83 3.22 -11.57
C THR A 9 -0.68 2.27 -11.25
N LEU A 10 -0.91 1.22 -10.46
CA LEU A 10 0.13 0.21 -10.19
C LEU A 10 0.56 -0.56 -11.45
N ILE A 11 -0.38 -0.85 -12.36
CA ILE A 11 -0.07 -1.55 -13.61
C ILE A 11 0.81 -0.71 -14.53
N SER A 12 0.69 0.62 -14.51
CA SER A 12 1.50 1.52 -15.35
C SER A 12 2.87 1.87 -14.75
N MET A 13 3.09 1.62 -13.46
CA MET A 13 4.35 1.95 -12.79
C MET A 13 5.52 1.07 -13.25
N SER A 14 6.72 1.65 -13.31
CA SER A 14 7.99 0.94 -13.45
C SER A 14 8.31 0.09 -12.20
N PRO A 15 9.26 -0.87 -12.29
CA PRO A 15 9.68 -1.66 -11.13
C PRO A 15 10.22 -0.81 -9.96
N GLN A 16 10.91 0.29 -10.27
CA GLN A 16 11.42 1.22 -9.27
C GLN A 16 10.29 1.96 -8.56
N GLU A 17 9.30 2.46 -9.31
CA GLU A 17 8.13 3.13 -8.75
C GLU A 17 7.30 2.19 -7.88
N LEU A 18 7.10 0.93 -8.30
CA LEU A 18 6.45 -0.08 -7.47
C LEU A 18 7.18 -0.31 -6.14
N SER A 19 8.51 -0.32 -6.16
CA SER A 19 9.32 -0.48 -4.96
C SER A 19 9.20 0.74 -4.04
N ASN A 20 9.27 1.96 -4.60
CA ASN A 20 9.09 3.20 -3.84
C ASN A 20 7.69 3.26 -3.19
N GLU A 21 6.64 2.92 -3.94
CA GLU A 21 5.28 2.85 -3.44
C GLU A 21 5.13 1.81 -2.31
N PHE A 22 5.78 0.65 -2.45
CA PHE A 22 5.81 -0.36 -1.40
C PHE A 22 6.40 0.19 -0.09
N TYR A 23 7.56 0.84 -0.16
CA TYR A 23 8.19 1.46 1.00
C TYR A 23 7.31 2.55 1.62
N GLY A 24 6.65 3.37 0.79
CA GLY A 24 5.70 4.38 1.24
C GLY A 24 4.54 3.77 2.05
N LEU A 25 3.92 2.70 1.55
CA LEU A 25 2.84 2.00 2.24
C LEU A 25 3.30 1.31 3.53
N LEU A 26 4.52 0.76 3.56
CA LEU A 26 5.10 0.19 4.78
C LEU A 26 5.34 1.26 5.84
N ARG A 27 5.83 2.44 5.44
CA ARG A 27 6.01 3.59 6.34
C ARG A 27 4.69 4.08 6.92
N GLN A 28 3.65 4.19 6.09
CA GLN A 28 2.29 4.52 6.55
C GLN A 28 1.76 3.49 7.54
N ARG A 29 1.94 2.20 7.23
CA ARG A 29 1.56 1.11 8.15
C ARG A 29 2.29 1.19 9.48
N ALA A 30 3.59 1.50 9.47
CA ALA A 30 4.38 1.68 10.67
C ALA A 30 3.87 2.89 11.49
N GLY A 31 3.56 4.01 10.82
CA GLY A 31 2.93 5.18 11.45
C GLY A 31 1.67 4.82 12.25
N PHE A 32 0.79 4.00 11.68
CA PHE A 32 -0.41 3.53 12.39
C PHE A 32 -0.13 2.63 13.60
N CYS A 33 1.01 1.92 13.62
CA CYS A 33 1.42 1.13 14.77
C CYS A 33 1.93 2.01 15.91
N PHE A 34 2.62 3.11 15.60
CA PHE A 34 3.18 4.03 16.60
C PHE A 34 2.14 5.02 17.16
N THR A 35 1.10 5.37 16.39
CA THR A 35 0.00 6.24 16.88
C THR A 35 -0.98 5.54 17.82
N LYS A 36 -0.89 4.22 18.01
CA LYS A 36 -1.76 3.49 18.95
C LYS A 36 -1.65 3.95 20.41
N LYS A 37 -0.57 4.63 20.79
CA LYS A 37 -0.35 5.13 22.16
C LYS A 37 -1.04 6.46 22.45
N ASP A 38 -1.53 7.17 21.44
CA ASP A 38 -2.08 8.51 21.59
C ASP A 38 -3.56 8.54 21.14
N PRO A 39 -4.53 8.79 22.06
CA PRO A 39 -5.95 8.74 21.77
C PRO A 39 -6.42 9.71 20.68
N GLN A 40 -5.71 10.84 20.49
CA GLN A 40 -6.05 11.87 19.49
C GLN A 40 -5.58 11.50 18.07
N THR A 41 -4.61 10.61 17.93
CA THR A 41 -4.04 10.19 16.64
C THR A 41 -4.41 8.77 16.23
N LYS A 42 -5.43 8.17 16.89
CA LYS A 42 -5.98 6.86 16.51
C LYS A 42 -6.32 6.85 15.03
N ALA A 43 -5.46 6.18 14.25
CA ALA A 43 -5.69 5.98 12.83
C ALA A 43 -7.04 5.28 12.64
N LEU A 44 -7.91 5.86 11.82
CA LEU A 44 -9.25 5.32 11.59
C LEU A 44 -9.12 3.87 11.11
N PRO A 45 -9.86 2.89 11.67
CA PRO A 45 -9.78 1.48 11.28
C PRO A 45 -9.95 1.24 9.78
N HIS A 46 -10.67 2.13 9.10
CA HIS A 46 -10.80 2.13 7.65
C HIS A 46 -9.46 2.40 6.93
N GLN A 47 -8.68 3.40 7.35
CA GLN A 47 -7.40 3.75 6.73
C GLN A 47 -6.38 2.61 6.83
N ILE A 48 -6.31 1.95 7.99
CA ILE A 48 -5.45 0.77 8.20
C ILE A 48 -5.83 -0.34 7.21
N ARG A 49 -7.14 -0.59 7.02
CA ARG A 49 -7.64 -1.58 6.05
C ARG A 49 -7.29 -1.20 4.61
N VAL A 50 -7.39 0.08 4.25
CA VAL A 50 -7.01 0.57 2.91
C VAL A 50 -5.53 0.31 2.64
N VAL A 51 -4.63 0.69 3.55
CA VAL A 51 -3.19 0.48 3.38
C VAL A 51 -2.85 -1.00 3.26
N ARG A 52 -3.44 -1.87 4.09
CA ARG A 52 -3.25 -3.33 3.98
C ARG A 52 -3.68 -3.88 2.62
N ARG A 53 -4.82 -3.43 2.10
CA ARG A 53 -5.31 -3.84 0.77
C ARG A 53 -4.40 -3.35 -0.35
N ASN A 54 -3.90 -2.12 -0.25
CA ASN A 54 -2.99 -1.55 -1.24
C ASN A 54 -1.66 -2.32 -1.27
N ILE A 55 -1.10 -2.66 -0.11
CA ILE A 55 0.08 -3.53 0.00
C ILE A 55 -0.15 -4.88 -0.70
N ALA A 56 -1.30 -5.52 -0.45
CA ALA A 56 -1.62 -6.82 -1.05
C ALA A 56 -1.69 -6.73 -2.59
N ARG A 57 -2.32 -5.68 -3.13
CA ARG A 57 -2.40 -5.44 -4.59
C ARG A 57 -1.03 -5.21 -5.20
N LEU A 58 -0.19 -4.42 -4.54
CA LEU A 58 1.14 -4.13 -5.05
C LEU A 58 2.01 -5.39 -5.10
N LYS A 59 1.97 -6.22 -4.04
CA LYS A 59 2.64 -7.53 -4.03
C LYS A 59 2.13 -8.45 -5.14
N MET A 60 0.82 -8.47 -5.37
CA MET A 60 0.21 -9.24 -6.46
C MET A 60 0.75 -8.82 -7.83
N ILE A 61 0.78 -7.51 -8.13
CA ILE A 61 1.31 -6.99 -9.41
C ILE A 61 2.80 -7.33 -9.57
N MET A 62 3.60 -7.14 -8.53
CA MET A 62 5.03 -7.49 -8.56
C MET A 62 5.22 -8.99 -8.83
N THR A 63 4.43 -9.84 -8.19
CA THR A 63 4.49 -11.31 -8.38
C THR A 63 4.05 -11.71 -9.80
N GLN A 64 2.98 -11.11 -10.33
CA GLN A 64 2.52 -11.36 -11.70
C GLN A 64 3.59 -10.99 -12.72
N ARG A 65 4.28 -9.85 -12.53
CA ARG A 65 5.38 -9.44 -13.41
C ARG A 65 6.62 -10.33 -13.31
N GLN A 66 6.87 -10.93 -12.16
CA GLN A 66 7.96 -11.90 -12.00
C GLN A 66 7.64 -13.24 -12.68
N LYS A 67 6.38 -13.68 -12.64
CA LYS A 67 5.93 -14.95 -13.27
C LYS A 67 5.72 -14.88 -14.79
N GLY A 68 5.56 -13.67 -15.35
CA GLY A 68 5.41 -13.45 -16.78
C GLY A 68 6.74 -13.26 -17.53
N ARG A 69 7.86 -13.46 -16.86
CA ARG A 69 9.20 -13.64 -17.45
C ARG A 69 9.52 -15.13 -17.43
#